data_AF-A0A2D4QXY9-F1
#
_entry.id   AF-A0A2D4QXY9-F1
#
_cell.length_a   1.000
_cell.length_b   1.000
_cell.length_c   1.000
_cell.angle_alpha   90.00
_cell.angle_beta   90.00
_cell.angle_gamma   90.00
#
_symmetry.space_group_name_H-M   'P 1'
#
loop_
_entity.id
_entity.type
_entity.pdbx_description
1 polymer ?
#
loop_
_entity_poly.entity_id
_entity_poly.type
_entity_poly.pdbx_seq_one_letter_code
_entity_poly.pdbx_strand_id
1 'polypeptide(L)'
;VKNTGKAPLEIYSAETECSCTDVILPTDKILPGNFGTIKVVFDTKGKYYFQNRHIYLNTNSRRQKELVRFKVFVEPSPDRELEKDP
;
A
#
# COMPACT_ATOMS: atom_id res chain seq x y z
N VAL A 1 -1.03 -11.56 -0.34
CA VAL A 1 -1.54 -11.72 -1.73
C VAL A 1 -1.51 -13.20 -2.10
N LYS A 2 -2.54 -13.73 -2.77
CA LYS A 2 -2.57 -15.12 -3.26
C LYS A 2 -2.46 -15.14 -4.78
N ASN A 3 -1.59 -15.97 -5.34
CA ASN A 3 -1.61 -16.23 -6.78
C ASN A 3 -2.69 -17.27 -7.11
N THR A 4 -3.77 -16.83 -7.74
CA THR A 4 -4.87 -17.70 -8.20
C THR A 4 -4.75 -18.11 -9.66
N GLY A 5 -3.68 -17.70 -10.34
CA GLY A 5 -3.39 -18.04 -11.73
C GLY A 5 -2.71 -19.40 -11.89
N LYS A 6 -2.28 -19.67 -13.13
CA LYS A 6 -1.62 -20.94 -13.52
C LYS A 6 -0.12 -20.81 -13.76
N ALA A 7 0.44 -19.61 -13.62
CA ALA A 7 1.86 -19.31 -13.81
C ALA A 7 2.40 -18.50 -12.62
N PRO A 8 3.73 -18.46 -12.37
CA PRO A 8 4.32 -17.65 -11.32
C PRO A 8 3.96 -16.16 -11.47
N LEU A 9 3.44 -15.58 -10.39
CA LEU A 9 3.06 -14.18 -10.31
C LEU A 9 4.26 -13.36 -9.84
N GLU A 10 4.58 -12.33 -10.60
CA GLU A 10 5.60 -11.34 -10.28
C GLU A 10 4.92 -10.00 -10.02
N ILE A 11 5.31 -9.34 -8.94
CA ILE A 11 4.90 -7.97 -8.60
C ILE A 11 6.18 -7.14 -8.65
N TYR A 12 6.36 -6.35 -9.69
CA TYR A 12 7.65 -5.72 -10.01
C TYR A 12 7.74 -4.26 -9.57
N SER A 13 6.61 -3.59 -9.35
CA SER A 13 6.63 -2.23 -8.77
C SER A 13 5.34 -1.91 -8.04
N ALA A 14 5.41 -0.89 -7.18
CA ALA A 14 4.26 -0.30 -6.50
C ALA A 14 4.27 1.22 -6.70
N GLU A 15 3.09 1.80 -6.88
CA GLU A 15 2.86 3.25 -6.96
C GLU A 15 2.02 3.68 -5.75
N THR A 16 2.48 4.70 -5.04
CA THR A 16 1.80 5.25 -3.86
C THR A 16 1.42 6.71 -4.08
N GLU A 17 0.37 7.18 -3.39
CA GLU A 17 -0.11 8.56 -3.52
C GLU A 17 0.80 9.60 -2.83
N CYS A 18 1.68 9.15 -1.92
CA CYS A 18 2.58 10.00 -1.14
C CYS A 18 3.86 9.23 -0.79
N SER A 19 4.95 9.97 -0.56
CA SER A 19 6.16 9.43 0.08
C SER A 19 5.94 8.94 1.51
N CYS A 20 4.80 9.28 2.12
CA CYS A 20 4.39 8.81 3.45
C CYS A 20 3.94 7.34 3.48
N THR A 21 3.94 6.64 2.34
CA THR A 21 3.64 5.21 2.25
C THR A 21 4.78 4.51 1.53
N ASP A 22 5.42 3.58 2.24
CA ASP A 22 6.46 2.70 1.71
C ASP A 22 5.92 1.27 1.54
N VAL A 23 6.36 0.59 0.49
CA VAL A 23 5.85 -0.71 0.07
C VAL A 23 7.01 -1.65 -0.23
N ILE A 24 7.11 -2.72 0.56
CA ILE A 24 8.10 -3.77 0.37
C ILE A 24 7.41 -4.95 -0.28
N LEU A 25 7.84 -5.27 -1.50
CA LEU A 25 7.33 -6.36 -2.32
C LEU A 25 8.06 -7.68 -2.03
N PRO A 26 7.42 -8.84 -2.31
CA PRO A 26 8.12 -10.12 -2.31
C PRO A 26 9.31 -10.09 -3.28
N THR A 27 10.46 -10.60 -2.86
CA THR A 27 11.64 -10.74 -3.74
C THR A 27 11.44 -11.83 -4.78
N ASP A 28 10.80 -12.93 -4.40
CA ASP A 28 10.56 -14.07 -5.27
C ASP A 28 9.18 -14.04 -5.92
N LYS A 29 9.07 -14.70 -7.08
CA LYS A 29 7.78 -14.92 -7.75
C LYS A 29 6.89 -15.82 -6.90
N ILE A 30 5.61 -15.48 -6.82
CA ILE A 30 4.61 -16.25 -6.09
C ILE A 30 4.12 -17.38 -6.99
N LEU A 31 4.45 -18.63 -6.65
CA LEU A 31 3.99 -19.81 -7.42
C LEU A 31 2.45 -19.94 -7.42
N PRO A 32 1.87 -20.64 -8.41
CA PRO A 32 0.42 -20.91 -8.44
C PRO A 32 -0.11 -21.50 -7.13
N GLY A 33 -1.19 -20.94 -6.61
CA GLY A 33 -1.81 -21.37 -5.35
C GLY A 33 -1.17 -20.81 -4.09
N ASN A 34 0.08 -20.33 -4.15
CA ASN A 34 0.83 -19.85 -2.99
C ASN A 34 0.49 -18.39 -2.64
N PHE A 35 0.95 -18.00 -1.45
CA PHE A 35 0.84 -16.65 -0.93
C PHE A 35 2.19 -15.95 -0.93
N GLY A 36 2.17 -14.65 -1.22
CA GLY A 36 3.27 -13.72 -0.97
C GLY A 36 2.83 -12.60 -0.04
N THR A 37 3.78 -12.07 0.73
CA THR A 37 3.55 -10.99 1.69
C THR A 37 3.98 -9.66 1.09
N ILE A 38 3.10 -8.67 1.15
CA ILE A 38 3.44 -7.27 0.87
C ILE A 38 3.42 -6.54 2.21
N LYS A 39 4.53 -5.91 2.57
CA LYS A 39 4.61 -5.10 3.78
C LYS A 39 4.41 -3.64 3.40
N VAL A 40 3.44 -3.00 4.06
CA VAL A 40 3.13 -1.58 3.88
C VAL A 40 3.49 -0.85 5.16
N VAL A 41 4.23 0.25 5.03
CA VAL A 41 4.60 1.14 6.13
C VAL A 41 3.99 2.51 5.83
N PHE A 42 3.20 3.04 6.75
CA PHE A 42 2.56 4.34 6.62
C PHE A 42 3.08 5.29 7.70
N ASP A 43 3.77 6.36 7.30
CA ASP A 43 4.19 7.42 8.19
C ASP A 43 3.01 8.36 8.50
N THR A 44 2.62 8.37 9.77
CA THR A 44 1.50 9.16 10.28
C THR A 44 1.89 10.60 10.62
N LYS A 45 3.17 10.97 10.56
CA LYS A 45 3.63 12.31 10.88
C LYS A 45 2.93 13.36 10.01
N GLY A 46 2.28 14.32 10.67
CA GLY A 46 1.50 15.38 10.01
C GLY A 46 0.20 14.89 9.36
N LYS A 47 -0.24 13.65 9.63
CA LYS A 47 -1.55 13.12 9.24
C LYS A 47 -2.46 13.09 10.46
N TYR A 48 -3.77 13.07 10.21
CA TYR A 48 -4.79 13.12 11.27
C TYR A 48 -6.13 12.61 10.76
N TYR A 49 -6.97 12.11 11.66
CA TYR A 49 -8.27 11.54 11.38
C TYR A 49 -8.22 10.44 10.31
N PHE A 50 -9.31 10.26 9.55
CA PHE A 50 -9.40 9.23 8.53
C PHE A 50 -8.46 9.50 7.36
N GLN A 51 -7.54 8.56 7.17
CA GLN A 51 -6.68 8.45 6.03
C GLN A 51 -7.17 7.29 5.18
N ASN A 52 -7.40 7.56 3.90
CA ASN A 52 -7.81 6.57 2.93
C ASN A 52 -6.80 6.55 1.79
N ARG A 53 -6.03 5.48 1.68
CA ARG A 53 -4.85 5.42 0.83
C ARG A 53 -4.98 4.32 -0.20
N HIS A 54 -4.44 4.60 -1.39
CA HIS A 54 -4.33 3.65 -2.47
C HIS A 54 -2.86 3.30 -2.75
N ILE A 55 -2.64 2.03 -3.07
CA ILE A 55 -1.40 1.48 -3.57
C ILE A 55 -1.74 0.73 -4.84
N TYR A 56 -1.09 1.08 -5.95
CA TYR A 56 -1.22 0.32 -7.18
C TYR A 56 -0.03 -0.61 -7.34
N LEU A 57 -0.30 -1.90 -7.49
CA LEU A 57 0.70 -2.93 -7.71
C LEU A 57 0.76 -3.26 -9.19
N ASN A 58 1.95 -3.14 -9.79
CA ASN A 58 2.17 -3.56 -11.16
C ASN A 58 2.69 -5.00 -11.18
N THR A 59 2.07 -5.83 -12.03
CA THR A 59 2.21 -7.29 -12.03
C THR A 59 2.32 -7.83 -13.45
N ASN A 60 2.84 -9.04 -13.60
CA ASN A 60 2.81 -9.78 -14.87
C ASN A 60 1.47 -10.48 -15.16
N SER A 61 0.42 -10.18 -14.39
CA SER A 61 -0.91 -10.74 -14.61
C SER A 61 -1.60 -10.13 -15.85
N ARG A 62 -2.68 -10.74 -16.32
CA ARG A 62 -3.49 -10.18 -17.43
C ARG A 62 -4.04 -8.78 -17.13
N ARG A 63 -4.31 -8.46 -15.86
CA ARG A 63 -4.82 -7.13 -15.45
C ARG A 63 -3.72 -6.09 -15.41
N GLN A 64 -2.45 -6.52 -15.33
CA GLN A 64 -1.23 -5.72 -15.20
C GLN A 64 -1.17 -4.86 -13.93
N LYS A 65 -2.27 -4.23 -13.51
CA LYS A 65 -2.34 -3.34 -12.36
C LYS A 65 -3.44 -3.78 -11.40
N GLU A 66 -3.09 -3.94 -10.12
CA GLU A 66 -4.01 -4.28 -9.04
C GLU A 66 -4.07 -3.14 -8.02
N LEU A 67 -5.25 -2.84 -7.49
CA LEU A 67 -5.46 -1.79 -6.50
C LEU A 67 -5.57 -2.40 -5.09
N VAL A 68 -4.69 -1.96 -4.19
CA VAL A 68 -4.80 -2.18 -2.76
C VAL A 68 -5.24 -0.89 -2.09
N ARG A 69 -6.25 -0.98 -1.23
CA ARG A 69 -6.78 0.15 -0.46
C ARG A 69 -6.67 -0.15 1.02
N PHE A 70 -6.16 0.80 1.78
CA PHE A 70 -6.18 0.73 3.24
C PHE A 70 -6.77 2.00 3.85
N LYS A 71 -7.42 1.82 5.00
CA LYS A 71 -8.04 2.90 5.77
C LYS A 71 -7.50 2.85 7.19
N VAL A 72 -7.12 4.00 7.71
CA VAL A 72 -6.55 4.17 9.05
C VAL A 72 -7.11 5.44 9.65
N PHE A 73 -7.35 5.45 10.96
CA PHE A 73 -7.60 6.66 11.71
C PHE A 73 -6.31 7.05 12.43
N VAL A 74 -5.81 8.26 12.19
CA VAL A 74 -4.63 8.81 12.88
C VAL A 74 -5.12 9.74 13.98
N GLU A 75 -4.85 9.38 15.22
CA GLU A 75 -5.08 10.27 16.35
C GLU A 75 -4.18 11.51 16.20
N PRO A 76 -4.74 12.73 16.21
CA PRO A 76 -3.93 13.94 16.11
C PRO A 76 -2.94 14.06 17.28
N SER A 77 -1.75 14.61 17.01
CA SER A 77 -0.83 15.00 18.08
C SER A 77 -1.50 16.02 19.00
N PRO A 78 -1.38 15.88 20.34
CA PRO A 78 -1.86 16.88 21.30
C PRO A 78 -1.28 18.28 21.04
N ASP A 79 -0.04 18.34 20.57
CA ASP A 79 0.69 19.57 20.27
C ASP A 79 0.36 20.15 18.89
N ARG A 80 -0.64 19.59 18.20
CA ARG A 80 -1.09 20.14 16.92
C ARG A 80 -1.75 21.49 17.18
N GLU A 81 -1.04 22.55 16.83
CA GLU A 81 -1.68 23.84 16.62
C GLU A 81 -2.68 23.68 15.47
N LEU A 82 -3.97 23.80 15.79
CA LEU A 82 -4.98 23.98 14.77
C LEU A 82 -4.64 25.32 14.12
N GLU A 83 -4.19 25.30 12.86
CA GLU A 83 -4.12 26.52 12.05
C GLU A 83 -5.50 27.18 12.19
N LYS A 84 -5.52 28.31 12.91
CA LYS A 84 -6.70 29.16 12.97
C LYS A 84 -6.88 29.66 11.55
N ASP A 85 -7.94 29.21 10.90
CA ASP A 85 -8.35 29.67 9.57
C ASP A 85 -8.31 31.22 9.56
N PRO A 86 -7.64 31.87 8.60
CA PRO A 86 -7.53 33.32 8.54
C PRO A 86 -8.86 34.03 8.27
#